data_AF-A0A507FL25-F1
#
_entry.id   AF-A0A507FL25-F1
#
_cell.length_a   1.000
_cell.length_b   1.000
_cell.length_c   1.000
_cell.angle_alpha   90.00
_cell.angle_beta   90.00
_cell.angle_gamma   90.00
#
_symmetry.space_group_name_H-M   'P 1'
#
loop_
_entity.id
_entity.type
_entity.pdbx_description
1 polymer ?
#
loop_
_entity_poly.entity_id
_entity_poly.type
_entity_poly.pdbx_seq_one_letter_code
_entity_poly.pdbx_strand_id
1 'polypeptide(L)'
;MNADRRQRQVPSVQARPPDSRSSSVSSSHNALYDMAAQIGDTIEDGVTNTFKATMSAGESFAAFISRGSVVDLAIGIVVGGAFTTIVDSFVNDLISPVIGMATQKNLNNLFLVISCSDNSTHGCLTGYDHNYTTVLATTDGAATWNYGNFITHVFNFLLTSFIMFLLVQLYSNAFLKVITPPEAARTKPCPCCIEECHILATKCRYCHSLFPMSKPSAPLINY
;
A
#
# COMPACT_ATOMS: atom_id res chain seq x y z
N MET A 1 42.37 -47.68 -31.32
CA MET A 1 43.75 -47.21 -31.58
C MET A 1 43.70 -45.79 -32.12
N ASN A 2 44.15 -44.85 -31.27
CA ASN A 2 44.87 -43.61 -31.56
C ASN A 2 44.19 -42.56 -32.47
N ALA A 3 43.73 -41.43 -31.92
CA ALA A 3 44.50 -40.26 -31.45
C ALA A 3 44.65 -39.23 -32.58
N ASP A 4 44.13 -38.00 -32.38
CA ASP A 4 44.99 -36.81 -32.41
C ASP A 4 44.26 -35.56 -31.91
N ARG A 5 44.92 -34.79 -31.05
CA ARG A 5 44.55 -33.42 -30.67
C ARG A 5 44.91 -32.51 -31.83
N ARG A 6 44.10 -31.51 -32.19
CA ARG A 6 44.65 -30.21 -32.68
C ARG A 6 43.85 -29.01 -32.20
N GLN A 7 44.47 -28.29 -31.27
CA GLN A 7 44.28 -26.87 -31.04
C GLN A 7 44.47 -26.14 -32.38
N ARG A 8 43.50 -25.31 -32.80
CA ARG A 8 43.72 -24.37 -33.90
C ARG A 8 44.35 -23.10 -33.33
N GLN A 9 45.63 -22.94 -33.62
CA GLN A 9 46.41 -21.72 -33.51
C GLN A 9 45.83 -20.58 -34.37
N VAL A 10 45.99 -19.38 -33.84
CA VAL A 10 45.75 -18.08 -34.48
C VAL A 10 46.75 -17.89 -35.65
N PRO A 11 46.31 -17.44 -36.83
CA PRO A 11 47.19 -16.87 -37.84
C PRO A 11 47.26 -15.33 -37.74
N SER A 12 48.49 -14.86 -37.77
CA SER A 12 49.00 -13.48 -37.73
C SER A 12 48.45 -12.57 -38.84
N VAL A 13 47.96 -11.39 -38.44
CA VAL A 13 47.60 -10.30 -39.35
C VAL A 13 48.86 -9.52 -39.74
N GLN A 14 49.28 -9.67 -40.99
CA GLN A 14 50.38 -8.94 -41.61
C GLN A 14 49.93 -7.52 -42.01
N ALA A 15 50.75 -6.51 -41.74
CA ALA A 15 50.50 -5.10 -42.04
C ALA A 15 50.45 -4.78 -43.55
N ARG A 16 49.62 -3.80 -43.93
CA ARG A 16 49.52 -3.22 -45.30
C ARG A 16 49.94 -1.74 -45.28
N PRO A 17 50.67 -1.25 -46.31
CA PRO A 17 51.32 0.08 -46.32
C PRO A 17 50.33 1.27 -46.41
N PRO A 18 50.80 2.50 -46.10
CA PRO A 18 49.96 3.69 -46.00
C PRO A 18 49.89 4.40 -47.35
N ASP A 19 48.69 4.62 -47.91
CA ASP A 19 48.56 5.50 -49.08
C ASP A 19 47.28 6.35 -49.09
N SER A 20 47.50 7.64 -49.38
CA SER A 20 46.55 8.71 -49.75
C SER A 20 45.67 9.33 -48.66
N ARG A 21 46.32 10.02 -47.72
CA ARG A 21 45.72 11.10 -46.91
C ARG A 21 46.06 12.46 -47.56
N SER A 22 45.15 13.04 -48.36
CA SER A 22 45.12 14.50 -48.63
C SER A 22 44.01 14.90 -49.61
N SER A 23 42.74 14.90 -49.18
CA SER A 23 41.72 15.82 -49.78
C SER A 23 40.35 15.82 -49.08
N SER A 24 40.00 14.81 -48.27
CA SER A 24 38.66 14.75 -47.63
C SER A 24 38.59 15.23 -46.18
N VAL A 25 39.72 15.52 -45.53
CA VAL A 25 39.75 15.77 -44.07
C VAL A 25 39.14 17.12 -43.66
N SER A 26 39.11 18.12 -44.55
CA SER A 26 38.57 19.44 -44.19
C SER A 26 37.03 19.53 -44.23
N SER A 27 36.34 18.59 -44.90
CA SER A 27 34.87 18.56 -44.91
C SER A 27 34.29 17.66 -43.81
N SER A 28 35.06 16.68 -43.33
CA SER A 28 34.62 15.74 -42.29
C SER A 28 34.62 16.32 -40.88
N HIS A 29 35.47 17.32 -40.58
CA HIS A 29 35.50 17.95 -39.25
C HIS A 29 34.27 18.82 -38.97
N ASN A 30 33.68 19.46 -39.99
CA ASN A 30 32.43 20.21 -39.84
C ASN A 30 31.21 19.28 -39.79
N ALA A 31 31.21 18.20 -40.58
CA ALA A 31 30.14 17.20 -40.56
C ALA A 31 30.04 16.44 -39.23
N LEU A 32 31.18 16.13 -38.59
CA LEU A 32 31.18 15.51 -37.26
C LEU A 32 30.73 16.48 -36.15
N TYR A 33 30.98 17.79 -36.32
CA TYR A 33 30.48 18.81 -35.39
C TYR A 33 28.97 19.04 -35.56
N ASP A 34 28.47 19.06 -36.80
CA ASP A 34 27.03 19.11 -37.10
C ASP A 34 26.30 17.84 -36.63
N MET A 35 26.90 16.65 -36.81
CA MET A 35 26.33 15.41 -36.30
C MET A 35 26.34 15.36 -34.76
N ALA A 36 27.40 15.85 -34.11
CA ALA A 36 27.45 15.94 -32.65
C ALA A 36 26.44 16.95 -32.10
N ALA A 37 26.24 18.09 -32.76
CA ALA A 37 25.19 19.05 -32.43
C ALA A 37 23.78 18.44 -32.59
N GLN A 38 23.54 17.72 -33.69
CA GLN A 38 22.24 17.10 -33.96
C GLN A 38 21.93 15.93 -33.01
N ILE A 39 22.95 15.18 -32.56
CA ILE A 39 22.79 14.17 -31.50
C ILE A 39 22.49 14.84 -30.15
N GLY A 40 23.08 15.99 -29.86
CA GLY A 40 22.77 16.79 -28.66
C GLY A 40 21.32 17.24 -28.61
N ASP A 41 20.84 17.88 -29.69
CA ASP A 41 19.45 18.39 -29.77
C ASP A 41 18.42 17.26 -29.71
N THR A 42 18.71 16.11 -30.34
CA THR A 42 17.80 14.95 -30.31
C THR A 42 17.68 14.32 -28.92
N ILE A 43 18.73 14.42 -28.08
CA ILE A 43 18.71 13.91 -26.70
C ILE A 43 17.96 14.88 -25.78
N GLU A 44 18.10 16.19 -25.96
CA GLU A 44 17.35 17.20 -25.20
C GLU A 44 15.85 17.14 -25.53
N ASP A 45 15.48 16.94 -26.79
CA ASP A 45 14.08 16.76 -27.20
C ASP A 45 13.49 15.43 -26.69
N GLY A 46 14.28 14.36 -26.66
CA GLY A 46 13.85 13.07 -26.09
C GLY A 46 13.61 13.12 -24.59
N VAL A 47 14.51 13.80 -23.85
CA VAL A 47 14.40 13.99 -22.40
C VAL A 47 13.25 14.93 -22.06
N THR A 48 13.10 16.06 -22.75
CA THR A 48 12.04 17.05 -22.47
C THR A 48 10.64 16.52 -22.79
N ASN A 49 10.47 15.74 -23.85
CA ASN A 49 9.18 15.10 -24.16
C ASN A 49 8.82 14.01 -23.14
N THR A 50 9.79 13.27 -22.63
CA THR A 50 9.59 12.29 -21.55
C THR A 50 9.30 12.99 -20.22
N PHE A 51 9.97 14.12 -19.93
CA PHE A 51 9.74 14.95 -18.75
C PHE A 51 8.38 15.65 -18.78
N LYS A 52 7.93 16.11 -19.95
CA LYS A 52 6.56 16.65 -20.15
C LYS A 52 5.49 15.60 -19.97
N ALA A 53 5.71 14.38 -20.48
CA ALA A 53 4.77 13.28 -20.28
C ALA A 53 4.67 12.86 -18.80
N THR A 54 5.79 12.87 -18.07
CA THR A 54 5.79 12.58 -16.62
C THR A 54 5.24 13.74 -15.78
N MET A 55 5.50 15.00 -16.14
CA MET A 55 4.90 16.17 -15.48
C MET A 55 3.39 16.27 -15.71
N SER A 56 2.91 15.99 -16.92
CA SER A 56 1.46 16.01 -17.22
C SER A 56 0.69 14.88 -16.54
N ALA A 57 1.30 13.70 -16.36
CA ALA A 57 0.76 12.65 -15.49
C ALA A 57 0.74 13.08 -14.00
N GLY A 58 1.77 13.81 -13.55
CA GLY A 58 1.83 14.37 -12.20
C GLY A 58 0.78 15.47 -11.95
N GLU A 59 0.55 16.35 -12.93
CA GLU A 59 -0.46 17.42 -12.86
C GLU A 59 -1.88 16.85 -12.80
N SER A 60 -2.16 15.81 -13.58
CA SER A 60 -3.46 15.12 -13.56
C SER A 60 -3.69 14.35 -12.26
N PHE A 61 -2.65 13.77 -11.67
CA PHE A 61 -2.71 13.15 -10.34
C PHE A 61 -2.86 14.20 -9.23
N ALA A 62 -2.14 15.31 -9.28
CA ALA A 62 -2.27 16.41 -8.34
C ALA A 62 -3.67 17.04 -8.40
N ALA A 63 -4.23 17.20 -9.60
CA ALA A 63 -5.61 17.64 -9.82
C ALA A 63 -6.68 16.61 -9.38
N PHE A 64 -6.30 15.35 -9.20
CA PHE A 64 -7.15 14.30 -8.65
C PHE A 64 -7.11 14.30 -7.11
N ILE A 65 -5.91 14.38 -6.51
CA ILE A 65 -5.70 14.45 -5.07
C ILE A 65 -6.22 15.77 -4.49
N SER A 66 -6.11 16.89 -5.21
CA SER A 66 -6.61 18.20 -4.76
C SER A 66 -8.13 18.29 -4.58
N ARG A 67 -8.88 17.24 -4.99
CA ARG A 67 -10.34 17.16 -4.80
C ARG A 67 -10.78 17.04 -3.33
N GLY A 68 -9.84 16.98 -2.38
CA GLY A 68 -10.07 17.02 -0.92
C GLY A 68 -10.72 15.75 -0.37
N SER A 69 -11.90 15.40 -0.88
CA SER A 69 -12.68 14.21 -0.53
C SER A 69 -11.92 12.89 -0.70
N VAL A 70 -10.98 12.81 -1.65
CA VAL A 70 -10.16 11.61 -1.86
C VAL A 70 -9.05 11.48 -0.82
N VAL A 71 -8.50 12.61 -0.36
CA VAL A 71 -7.39 12.65 0.60
C VAL A 71 -7.86 12.17 1.97
N ASP A 72 -9.02 12.66 2.42
CA ASP A 72 -9.58 12.27 3.72
C ASP A 72 -9.95 10.78 3.74
N LEU A 73 -10.49 10.26 2.63
CA LEU A 73 -10.74 8.82 2.48
C LEU A 73 -9.43 8.01 2.50
N ALA A 74 -8.41 8.47 1.79
CA ALA A 74 -7.12 7.79 1.71
C ALA A 74 -6.43 7.73 3.09
N ILE A 75 -6.45 8.82 3.85
CA ILE A 75 -5.90 8.85 5.21
C ILE A 75 -6.64 7.84 6.11
N GLY A 76 -7.97 7.76 6.00
CA GLY A 76 -8.78 6.79 6.74
C GLY A 76 -8.38 5.32 6.49
N ILE A 77 -8.10 4.95 5.24
CA ILE A 77 -7.67 3.58 4.89
C ILE A 77 -6.28 3.27 5.43
N VAL A 78 -5.34 4.20 5.30
CA VAL A 78 -3.95 4.01 5.77
C VAL A 78 -3.89 3.88 7.28
N VAL A 79 -4.59 4.75 8.01
CA VAL A 79 -4.68 4.69 9.48
C VAL A 79 -5.42 3.43 9.92
N GLY A 80 -6.50 3.05 9.24
CA GLY A 80 -7.23 1.81 9.52
C GLY A 80 -6.37 0.55 9.36
N GLY A 81 -5.55 0.50 8.31
CA GLY A 81 -4.61 -0.59 8.07
C GLY A 81 -3.54 -0.69 9.15
N ALA A 82 -2.90 0.42 9.51
CA ALA A 82 -1.86 0.47 10.54
C ALA A 82 -2.39 0.13 11.94
N PHE A 83 -3.65 0.48 12.23
CA PHE A 83 -4.25 0.18 13.53
C PHE A 83 -4.66 -1.28 13.66
N THR A 84 -5.15 -1.89 12.58
CA THR A 84 -5.50 -3.32 12.54
C THR A 84 -4.28 -4.18 12.86
N THR A 85 -3.10 -3.85 12.29
CA THR A 85 -1.86 -4.61 12.58
C THR A 85 -1.41 -4.49 14.03
N ILE A 86 -1.57 -3.33 14.67
CA ILE A 86 -1.25 -3.17 16.11
C ILE A 86 -2.11 -4.10 16.97
N VAL A 87 -3.40 -4.18 16.65
CA VAL A 87 -4.30 -5.04 17.42
C VAL A 87 -4.08 -6.52 17.10
N ASP A 88 -3.81 -6.86 15.85
CA ASP A 88 -3.43 -8.22 15.47
C ASP A 88 -2.16 -8.66 16.20
N SER A 89 -1.13 -7.81 16.29
CA SER A 89 0.07 -8.09 17.09
C SER A 89 -0.25 -8.23 18.58
N PHE A 90 -1.13 -7.40 19.14
CA PHE A 90 -1.55 -7.56 20.53
C PHE A 90 -2.21 -8.92 20.80
N VAL A 91 -3.10 -9.38 19.91
CA VAL A 91 -3.77 -10.66 20.11
C VAL A 91 -2.84 -11.85 19.83
N ASN A 92 -2.04 -11.79 18.75
CA ASN A 92 -1.14 -12.87 18.37
C ASN A 92 0.06 -13.00 19.32
N ASP A 93 0.63 -11.88 19.79
CA ASP A 93 1.88 -11.88 20.56
C ASP A 93 1.64 -11.88 22.07
N LEU A 94 0.51 -11.34 22.56
CA LEU A 94 0.21 -11.28 23.99
C LEU A 94 -0.83 -12.32 24.42
N ILE A 95 -1.96 -12.40 23.70
CA ILE A 95 -3.10 -13.22 24.13
C ILE A 95 -2.91 -14.69 23.76
N SER A 96 -2.44 -14.98 22.54
CA SER A 96 -2.27 -16.36 22.07
C SER A 96 -1.29 -17.18 22.92
N PRO A 97 -0.13 -16.66 23.37
CA PRO A 97 0.75 -17.39 24.28
C PRO A 97 0.14 -17.63 25.66
N VAL A 98 -0.63 -16.67 26.20
CA VAL A 98 -1.32 -16.83 27.49
C VAL A 98 -2.38 -17.94 27.43
N ILE A 99 -3.15 -18.00 26.35
CA ILE A 99 -4.12 -19.09 26.12
C ILE A 99 -3.40 -20.41 25.80
N GLY A 100 -2.28 -20.34 25.07
CA GLY A 100 -1.43 -21.48 24.74
C GLY A 100 -0.84 -22.14 25.99
N MET A 101 -0.43 -21.34 26.98
CA MET A 101 0.03 -21.85 28.28
C MET A 101 -1.09 -22.54 29.07
N ALA A 102 -2.33 -22.02 29.00
CA ALA A 102 -3.48 -22.64 29.66
C ALA A 102 -3.90 -23.98 29.02
N THR A 103 -3.69 -24.14 27.71
CA THR A 103 -4.19 -25.29 26.93
C THR A 103 -3.07 -26.29 26.54
N GLN A 104 -1.80 -26.02 26.91
CA GLN A 104 -0.61 -26.79 26.55
C GLN A 104 -0.38 -26.99 25.03
N LYS A 105 -1.18 -26.32 24.19
CA LYS A 105 -1.12 -26.36 22.73
C LYS A 105 -1.38 -24.97 22.17
N ASN A 106 -0.62 -24.60 21.14
CA ASN A 106 -0.90 -23.39 20.36
C ASN A 106 -2.15 -23.62 19.51
N LEU A 107 -3.13 -22.72 19.60
CA LEU A 107 -4.37 -22.75 18.79
C LEU A 107 -4.06 -22.91 17.30
N ASN A 108 -3.02 -22.23 16.79
CA ASN A 108 -2.60 -22.31 15.38
C ASN A 108 -2.09 -23.69 14.93
N ASN A 109 -1.65 -24.55 15.87
CA ASN A 109 -1.17 -25.90 15.59
C ASN A 109 -2.21 -26.98 15.92
N LEU A 110 -3.48 -26.59 16.01
CA LEU A 110 -4.59 -27.52 16.18
C LEU A 110 -5.15 -27.87 14.81
N PHE A 111 -4.80 -29.05 14.31
CA PHE A 111 -5.23 -29.52 13.01
C PHE A 111 -5.51 -31.02 13.02
N LEU A 112 -6.39 -31.45 12.14
CA LEU A 112 -6.76 -32.84 11.94
C LEU A 112 -6.20 -33.29 10.58
N VAL A 113 -5.43 -34.38 10.55
CA VAL A 113 -4.96 -34.93 9.27
C VAL A 113 -5.96 -35.98 8.77
N ILE A 114 -6.52 -35.72 7.59
CA ILE A 114 -7.58 -36.54 6.97
C ILE A 114 -6.98 -37.59 6.05
N SER A 115 -5.97 -37.22 5.25
CA SER A 115 -5.24 -38.15 4.41
C SER A 115 -3.74 -37.95 4.54
N CYS A 116 -3.04 -39.06 4.65
CA CYS A 116 -1.59 -39.11 4.69
C CYS A 116 -1.04 -39.48 3.32
N SER A 117 0.12 -38.93 2.99
CA SER A 117 0.85 -39.27 1.77
C SER A 117 1.86 -40.38 2.07
N ASP A 118 1.98 -41.36 1.18
CA ASP A 118 2.83 -42.56 1.37
C ASP A 118 4.34 -42.24 1.40
N ASN A 119 4.72 -41.03 1.02
CA ASN A 119 6.08 -40.50 1.01
C ASN A 119 6.38 -39.53 2.18
N SER A 120 5.58 -39.58 3.26
CA SER A 120 5.82 -38.72 4.43
C SER A 120 7.14 -39.04 5.12
N THR A 121 7.96 -38.01 5.35
CA THR A 121 9.28 -38.12 5.99
C THR A 121 9.18 -38.34 7.51
N HIS A 122 8.06 -37.91 8.10
CA HIS A 122 7.86 -37.87 9.55
C HIS A 122 6.82 -38.85 10.08
N GLY A 123 6.39 -39.83 9.25
CA GLY A 123 5.38 -40.82 9.65
C GLY A 123 4.02 -40.17 9.83
N CYS A 124 3.32 -39.97 8.72
CA CYS A 124 1.97 -39.40 8.78
C CYS A 124 0.98 -40.45 9.30
N LEU A 125 0.33 -40.12 10.42
CA LEU A 125 -0.78 -40.88 10.97
C LEU A 125 -2.07 -40.08 10.75
N THR A 126 -3.18 -40.75 10.44
CA THR A 126 -4.49 -40.08 10.41
C THR A 126 -5.03 -39.98 11.83
N GLY A 127 -5.42 -38.80 12.29
CA GLY A 127 -5.82 -38.62 13.69
C GLY A 127 -5.72 -37.19 14.19
N TYR A 128 -5.94 -37.02 15.50
CA TYR A 128 -5.97 -35.74 16.22
C TYR A 128 -4.67 -35.50 17.04
N ASP A 129 -3.88 -36.55 17.28
CA ASP A 129 -2.71 -36.57 18.15
C ASP A 129 -1.41 -36.50 17.37
N HIS A 130 -1.19 -35.34 16.76
CA HIS A 130 0.03 -35.03 16.02
C HIS A 130 0.94 -34.12 16.84
N ASN A 131 2.16 -34.58 17.14
CA ASN A 131 3.20 -33.79 17.81
C ASN A 131 4.07 -33.01 16.81
N TYR A 132 3.51 -32.63 15.66
CA TYR A 132 4.17 -31.86 14.61
C TYR A 132 3.33 -30.63 14.26
N THR A 133 3.95 -29.62 13.65
CA THR A 133 3.30 -28.35 13.32
C THR A 133 2.53 -28.44 12.00
N THR A 134 1.58 -27.53 11.77
CA THR A 134 0.81 -27.45 10.51
C THR A 134 1.69 -27.31 9.27
N VAL A 135 2.85 -26.66 9.42
CA VAL A 135 3.83 -26.45 8.35
C VAL A 135 4.43 -27.78 7.88
N LEU A 136 4.79 -28.66 8.84
CA LEU A 136 5.37 -29.98 8.55
C LEU A 136 4.35 -30.91 7.89
N ALA A 137 3.09 -30.84 8.33
CA ALA A 137 1.99 -31.59 7.75
C ALA A 137 1.75 -31.25 6.27
N THR A 138 1.88 -29.97 5.94
CA THR A 138 1.68 -29.46 4.58
C THR A 138 2.86 -29.83 3.68
N THR A 139 4.09 -29.85 4.21
CA THR A 139 5.28 -30.26 3.46
C THR A 139 5.32 -31.76 3.15
N ASP A 140 4.75 -32.60 3.99
CA ASP A 140 4.61 -34.04 3.76
C ASP A 140 3.44 -34.39 2.82
N GLY A 141 2.74 -33.39 2.25
CA GLY A 141 1.63 -33.61 1.30
C GLY A 141 0.37 -34.18 1.93
N ALA A 142 0.22 -34.09 3.26
CA ALA A 142 -0.96 -34.58 3.95
C ALA A 142 -2.12 -33.58 3.84
N ALA A 143 -3.34 -34.07 3.61
CA ALA A 143 -4.52 -33.21 3.60
C ALA A 143 -4.93 -32.92 5.05
N THR A 144 -4.71 -31.67 5.48
CA THR A 144 -4.96 -31.21 6.85
C THR A 144 -6.17 -30.28 6.92
N TRP A 145 -7.00 -30.48 7.95
CA TRP A 145 -8.04 -29.55 8.35
C TRP A 145 -7.55 -28.71 9.53
N ASN A 146 -7.12 -27.48 9.23
CA ASN A 146 -6.52 -26.56 10.18
C ASN A 146 -7.57 -25.70 10.89
N TYR A 147 -8.44 -26.31 11.70
CA TYR A 147 -9.49 -25.59 12.45
C TYR A 147 -8.93 -24.68 13.55
N GLY A 148 -7.73 -24.98 14.03
CA GLY A 148 -7.01 -24.14 14.97
C GLY A 148 -6.75 -22.73 14.46
N ASN A 149 -6.28 -22.60 13.22
CA ASN A 149 -6.08 -21.30 12.56
C ASN A 149 -7.41 -20.55 12.40
N PHE A 150 -8.50 -21.26 12.07
CA PHE A 150 -9.83 -20.66 11.97
C PHE A 150 -10.30 -20.08 13.31
N ILE A 151 -10.15 -20.84 14.40
CA ILE A 151 -10.52 -20.38 15.74
C ILE A 151 -9.69 -19.15 16.14
N THR A 152 -8.39 -19.13 15.83
CA THR A 152 -7.53 -17.95 16.04
C THR A 152 -8.07 -16.73 15.30
N HIS A 153 -8.43 -16.83 14.02
CA HIS A 153 -8.98 -15.70 13.26
C HIS A 153 -10.33 -15.22 13.79
N VAL A 154 -11.18 -16.14 14.26
CA VAL A 154 -12.45 -15.79 14.92
C VAL A 154 -12.20 -15.03 16.22
N PHE A 155 -11.26 -15.48 17.04
CA PHE A 155 -10.87 -14.75 18.26
C PHE A 155 -10.25 -13.40 17.94
N ASN A 156 -9.36 -13.30 16.96
CA ASN A 156 -8.76 -12.04 16.52
C ASN A 156 -9.86 -11.06 16.08
N PHE A 157 -10.81 -11.50 15.26
CA PHE A 157 -11.94 -10.65 14.85
C PHE A 157 -12.76 -10.14 16.05
N LEU A 158 -13.11 -11.02 16.98
CA LEU A 158 -13.92 -10.67 18.16
C LEU A 158 -13.16 -9.74 19.13
N LEU A 159 -11.91 -10.06 19.45
CA LEU A 159 -11.06 -9.25 20.32
C LEU A 159 -10.72 -7.91 19.67
N THR A 160 -10.38 -7.89 18.39
CA THR A 160 -10.10 -6.64 17.68
C THR A 160 -11.35 -5.76 17.65
N SER A 161 -12.51 -6.29 17.30
CA SER A 161 -13.77 -5.54 17.36
C SER A 161 -14.07 -5.00 18.76
N PHE A 162 -13.84 -5.80 19.80
CA PHE A 162 -14.05 -5.40 21.19
C PHE A 162 -13.08 -4.31 21.66
N ILE A 163 -11.80 -4.40 21.28
CA ILE A 163 -10.77 -3.40 21.59
C ILE A 163 -11.04 -2.11 20.83
N MET A 164 -11.43 -2.18 19.54
CA MET A 164 -11.86 -1.00 18.76
C MET A 164 -13.01 -0.28 19.45
N PHE A 165 -14.02 -1.03 19.88
CA PHE A 165 -15.17 -0.50 20.59
C PHE A 165 -14.76 0.19 21.89
N LEU A 166 -13.91 -0.45 22.70
CA LEU A 166 -13.40 0.14 23.94
C LEU A 166 -12.56 1.40 23.68
N LEU A 167 -11.71 1.41 22.65
CA LEU A 167 -10.88 2.58 22.33
C LEU A 167 -11.72 3.75 21.84
N VAL A 168 -12.74 3.52 21.01
CA VAL A 168 -13.69 4.56 20.61
C VAL A 168 -14.52 5.05 21.80
N GLN A 169 -14.97 4.15 22.68
CA GLN A 169 -15.73 4.52 23.86
C GLN A 169 -14.86 5.29 24.88
N LEU A 170 -13.59 4.91 25.04
CA LEU A 170 -12.61 5.59 25.90
C LEU A 170 -12.25 6.95 25.32
N TYR A 171 -11.93 7.02 24.03
CA TYR A 171 -11.63 8.27 23.35
C TYR A 171 -12.84 9.20 23.33
N SER A 172 -14.04 8.68 23.15
CA SER A 172 -15.26 9.50 23.20
C SER A 172 -15.60 10.02 24.58
N ASN A 173 -15.45 9.18 25.61
CA ASN A 173 -15.69 9.58 27.00
C ASN A 173 -14.58 10.50 27.56
N ALA A 174 -13.32 10.34 27.13
CA ALA A 174 -12.18 11.08 27.66
C ALA A 174 -11.80 12.33 26.83
N PHE A 175 -11.85 12.25 25.49
CA PHE A 175 -11.33 13.28 24.59
C PHE A 175 -12.40 13.97 23.70
N LEU A 176 -13.45 13.29 23.21
CA LEU A 176 -14.45 13.94 22.33
C LEU A 176 -15.45 14.88 23.01
N LYS A 177 -15.53 14.89 24.35
CA LYS A 177 -16.22 15.97 25.08
C LYS A 177 -15.59 17.35 24.83
N VAL A 178 -14.36 17.40 24.32
CA VAL A 178 -13.61 18.63 24.02
C VAL A 178 -13.47 18.89 22.51
N ILE A 179 -13.54 17.85 21.66
CA ILE A 179 -13.23 17.93 20.21
C ILE A 179 -14.49 17.93 19.31
N THR A 180 -15.69 17.70 19.87
CA THR A 180 -16.95 17.98 19.15
C THR A 180 -17.46 19.43 19.29
N PRO A 181 -16.66 20.45 18.95
CA PRO A 181 -17.22 21.70 18.41
C PRO A 181 -16.46 22.15 17.13
N PRO A 182 -17.06 22.77 16.07
CA PRO A 182 -18.43 23.12 15.74
C PRO A 182 -18.79 22.76 14.26
N GLU A 183 -18.39 21.60 13.71
CA GLU A 183 -18.68 21.31 12.28
C GLU A 183 -20.21 21.20 12.04
N ALA A 184 -20.91 20.50 12.94
CA ALA A 184 -22.38 20.48 13.00
C ALA A 184 -23.01 21.82 13.41
N ALA A 185 -22.21 22.77 13.90
CA ALA A 185 -22.66 24.11 14.26
C ALA A 185 -22.31 25.16 13.19
N ARG A 186 -21.78 24.76 12.02
CA ARG A 186 -21.65 25.66 10.86
C ARG A 186 -22.91 25.71 10.01
N THR A 187 -23.89 24.82 10.22
CA THR A 187 -25.14 24.78 9.45
C THR A 187 -26.38 24.99 10.32
N LYS A 188 -27.39 25.67 9.78
CA LYS A 188 -28.73 25.85 10.33
C LYS A 188 -29.76 25.40 9.27
N PRO A 189 -30.81 24.65 9.65
CA PRO A 189 -31.84 24.23 8.71
C PRO A 189 -32.70 25.42 8.25
N CYS A 190 -33.05 25.48 6.95
CA CYS A 190 -34.05 26.44 6.46
C CYS A 190 -35.44 26.06 6.96
N PRO A 191 -36.22 26.96 7.59
CA PRO A 191 -37.62 26.70 7.96
C PRO A 191 -38.57 26.53 6.74
N CYS A 192 -38.03 26.61 5.54
CA CYS A 192 -38.69 26.88 4.28
C CYS A 192 -38.51 25.72 3.30
N CYS A 193 -37.27 25.27 3.17
CA CYS A 193 -36.89 24.18 2.29
C CYS A 193 -36.09 23.06 2.99
N ILE A 194 -35.92 23.12 4.32
CA ILE A 194 -35.24 22.11 5.18
C ILE A 194 -33.74 21.92 4.86
N GLU A 195 -33.24 22.51 3.78
CA GLU A 195 -31.84 22.53 3.39
C GLU A 195 -30.92 23.10 4.48
N GLU A 196 -29.75 22.47 4.65
CA GLU A 196 -28.71 22.94 5.56
C GLU A 196 -27.98 24.17 4.98
N CYS A 197 -28.25 25.33 5.55
CA CYS A 197 -27.61 26.59 5.16
C CYS A 197 -26.52 26.96 6.16
N HIS A 198 -25.47 27.68 5.73
CA HIS A 198 -24.44 28.15 6.66
C HIS A 198 -25.05 29.05 7.78
N ILE A 199 -24.52 28.99 9.01
CA ILE A 199 -25.03 29.76 10.15
C ILE A 199 -25.12 31.27 9.89
N LEU A 200 -24.17 31.81 9.14
CA LEU A 200 -24.09 33.23 8.78
C LEU A 200 -24.86 33.56 7.48
N ALA A 201 -25.56 32.60 6.86
CA ALA A 201 -26.33 32.86 5.65
C ALA A 201 -27.53 33.76 5.97
N THR A 202 -27.60 34.90 5.28
CA THR A 202 -28.75 35.84 5.31
C THR A 202 -29.88 35.38 4.38
N LYS A 203 -29.54 34.59 3.38
CA LYS A 203 -30.45 34.06 2.36
C LYS A 203 -30.14 32.59 2.07
N CYS A 204 -31.18 31.78 1.89
CA CYS A 204 -31.01 30.39 1.48
C CYS A 204 -30.57 30.28 0.00
N ARG A 205 -29.60 29.41 -0.30
CA ARG A 205 -29.11 29.16 -1.67
C ARG A 205 -30.14 28.46 -2.56
N TYR A 206 -31.00 27.62 -1.98
CA TYR A 206 -31.96 26.82 -2.72
C TYR A 206 -33.29 27.56 -2.92
N CYS A 207 -33.94 27.95 -1.82
CA CYS A 207 -35.26 28.57 -1.88
C CYS A 207 -35.26 30.10 -1.76
N HIS A 208 -34.09 30.75 -1.66
CA HIS A 208 -33.95 32.21 -1.68
C HIS A 208 -34.70 32.97 -0.57
N SER A 209 -35.25 32.27 0.42
CA SER A 209 -35.89 32.84 1.59
C SER A 209 -34.87 33.60 2.46
N LEU A 210 -35.35 34.66 3.09
CA LEU A 210 -34.57 35.48 4.01
C LEU A 210 -34.63 34.87 5.41
N PHE A 211 -33.48 34.77 6.06
CA PHE A 211 -33.43 34.40 7.46
C PHE A 211 -33.56 35.65 8.33
N PRO A 212 -34.31 35.58 9.45
CA PRO A 212 -34.28 36.66 10.44
C PRO A 212 -32.83 36.79 10.95
N MET A 213 -32.28 38.01 10.97
CA MET A 213 -30.91 38.25 11.38
C MET A 213 -30.74 37.91 12.87
N SER A 214 -30.16 36.75 13.17
CA SER A 214 -29.69 36.42 14.51
C SER A 214 -28.43 37.23 14.80
N LYS A 215 -28.39 37.90 15.96
CA LYS A 215 -27.23 38.63 16.47
C LYS A 215 -25.98 37.73 16.39
N PRO A 216 -24.85 38.18 15.83
CA PRO A 216 -23.65 37.35 15.76
C PRO A 216 -23.21 37.00 17.19
N SER A 217 -23.30 35.73 17.57
CA SER A 217 -22.61 35.22 18.74
C SER A 217 -21.11 35.34 18.47
N ALA A 218 -20.40 35.98 19.39
CA ALA A 218 -19.00 36.35 19.29
C ALA A 218 -18.11 35.22 18.71
N PRO A 219 -17.07 35.57 17.93
CA PRO A 219 -16.16 34.58 17.39
C PRO A 219 -15.43 33.86 18.54
N LEU A 220 -15.45 32.53 18.52
CA LEU A 220 -14.58 31.71 19.36
C LEU A 220 -13.15 31.81 18.82
N ILE A 221 -12.47 32.91 19.19
CA ILE A 221 -11.01 33.00 19.12
C ILE A 221 -10.47 32.25 20.34
N ASN A 222 -10.20 30.96 20.18
CA ASN A 222 -9.26 30.25 21.03
C ASN A 222 -7.88 30.43 20.41
N TYR A 223 -7.04 31.23 21.07
CA TYR A 223 -5.58 31.23 20.90
C TYR A 223 -4.97 30.26 21.91
#